data_AF-A0A941IW05-F1
#
_entry.id   AF-A0A941IW05-F1
#
_cell.length_a   1.000
_cell.length_b   1.000
_cell.length_c   1.000
_cell.angle_alpha   90.00
_cell.angle_beta   90.00
_cell.angle_gamma   90.00
#
_symmetry.space_group_name_H-M   'P 1'
#
loop_
_entity.id
_entity.type
_entity.pdbx_description
1 polymer ?
#
loop_
_entity_poly.entity_id
_entity_poly.type
_entity_poly.pdbx_seq_one_letter_code
_entity_poly.pdbx_strand_id
1 'polypeptide(L)'
;MGAASRVIRFIFIAGFVEGTCAHAYDVACGGLHAYRGFPLVSQVLFQLLLVIDPLAAVLAWRRIPAAPLLGAAIMLADAAANWQGNWPSVRADPGLLLRPYGLSMITLFGLFVLVTALPLRRSLRAGRDAAHPAPA
;
A
#
# COMPACT_ATOMS: atom_id res chain seq x y z
N MET A 1 -14.54 -16.01 -7.42
CA MET A 1 -13.48 -15.57 -6.47
C MET A 1 -13.72 -16.21 -5.11
N GLY A 2 -12.76 -16.96 -4.57
CA GLY A 2 -12.91 -17.64 -3.28
C GLY A 2 -13.00 -16.70 -2.07
N ALA A 3 -13.42 -17.19 -0.91
CA ALA A 3 -13.58 -16.40 0.31
C ALA A 3 -12.27 -15.74 0.77
N ALA A 4 -11.15 -16.49 0.74
CA ALA A 4 -9.82 -15.97 1.08
C ALA A 4 -9.42 -14.79 0.18
N SER A 5 -9.63 -14.88 -1.13
CA SER A 5 -9.33 -13.76 -2.05
C SER A 5 -10.22 -12.53 -1.80
N ARG A 6 -11.45 -12.69 -1.32
CA ARG A 6 -12.32 -11.56 -0.95
C ARG A 6 -11.77 -10.84 0.28
N VAL A 7 -11.36 -11.59 1.29
CA VAL A 7 -10.74 -11.05 2.52
C VAL A 7 -9.44 -10.35 2.18
N ILE A 8 -8.55 -10.98 1.40
CA ILE A 8 -7.28 -10.38 0.98
C ILE A 8 -7.53 -9.04 0.26
N ARG A 9 -8.48 -9.01 -0.68
CA ARG A 9 -8.83 -7.79 -1.41
C ARG A 9 -9.39 -6.71 -0.49
N PHE A 10 -10.21 -7.09 0.48
CA PHE A 10 -10.76 -6.14 1.46
C PHE A 10 -9.64 -5.52 2.30
N ILE A 11 -8.73 -6.33 2.86
CA ILE A 11 -7.58 -5.85 3.64
C ILE A 11 -6.69 -4.95 2.78
N PHE A 12 -6.42 -5.36 1.53
CA PHE A 12 -5.67 -4.55 0.56
C PHE A 12 -6.31 -3.17 0.40
N ILE A 13 -7.61 -3.10 0.10
CA ILE A 13 -8.31 -1.82 -0.09
C ILE A 13 -8.28 -0.98 1.19
N ALA A 14 -8.58 -1.59 2.34
CA ALA A 14 -8.61 -0.89 3.62
C ALA A 14 -7.26 -0.28 3.97
N GLY A 15 -6.16 -1.01 3.78
CA GLY A 15 -4.81 -0.50 4.06
C GLY A 15 -4.40 0.66 3.13
N PHE A 16 -4.71 0.59 1.83
CA PHE A 16 -4.44 1.72 0.92
C PHE A 16 -5.27 2.97 1.26
N VAL A 17 -6.53 2.79 1.67
CA VAL A 17 -7.36 3.91 2.14
C VAL A 17 -6.80 4.50 3.44
N GLU A 18 -6.38 3.66 4.38
CA GLU A 18 -5.77 4.11 5.63
C GLU A 18 -4.45 4.86 5.40
N GLY A 19 -3.56 4.36 4.53
CA GLY A 19 -2.35 5.06 4.11
C GLY A 19 -2.64 6.41 3.46
N THR A 20 -3.66 6.48 2.58
CA THR A 20 -4.12 7.75 2.00
C THR A 20 -4.53 8.74 3.09
N CYS A 21 -5.28 8.29 4.10
CA CYS A 21 -5.71 9.12 5.22
C CYS A 21 -4.52 9.61 6.05
N ALA A 22 -3.50 8.76 6.27
CA ALA A 22 -2.28 9.15 6.98
C ALA A 22 -1.52 10.25 6.22
N HIS A 23 -1.30 10.08 4.92
CA HIS A 23 -0.66 11.11 4.10
C HIS A 23 -1.48 12.40 3.99
N ALA A 24 -2.81 12.29 3.94
CA ALA A 24 -3.70 13.45 3.95
C ALA A 24 -3.61 14.21 5.27
N TYR A 25 -3.55 13.49 6.40
CA TYR A 25 -3.36 14.08 7.71
C TYR A 25 -2.02 14.82 7.81
N ASP A 26 -0.92 14.19 7.38
CA ASP A 26 0.41 14.79 7.40
C ASP A 26 0.45 16.08 6.56
N VAL A 27 -0.14 16.06 5.36
CA VAL A 27 -0.22 17.25 4.49
C VAL A 27 -1.15 18.31 5.07
N ALA A 28 -2.26 17.94 5.72
CA ALA A 28 -3.14 18.88 6.37
C ALA A 28 -2.44 19.60 7.55
N CYS A 29 -1.59 18.89 8.30
CA CYS A 29 -0.86 19.44 9.44
C CYS A 29 0.42 20.20 9.05
N GLY A 30 1.15 19.71 8.04
CA GLY A 30 2.47 20.22 7.66
C GLY A 30 2.53 20.98 6.33
N GLY A 31 1.41 21.02 5.57
CA GLY A 31 1.34 21.62 4.23
C GLY A 31 2.28 20.95 3.23
N LEU A 32 2.78 21.72 2.27
CA LEU A 32 3.77 21.25 1.28
C LEU A 32 5.09 20.78 1.92
N HIS A 33 5.35 21.16 3.17
CA HIS A 33 6.58 20.84 3.90
C HIS A 33 6.42 19.70 4.90
N ALA A 34 5.29 18.98 4.87
CA ALA A 34 5.01 17.85 5.77
C ALA A 34 6.19 16.86 5.87
N TYR A 35 6.89 16.63 4.76
CA TYR A 35 7.95 15.63 4.66
C TYR A 35 9.37 16.21 4.62
N ARG A 36 9.59 17.48 4.97
CA ARG A 36 10.90 18.16 4.83
C ARG A 36 12.09 17.45 5.50
N GLY A 37 11.83 16.55 6.46
CA GLY A 37 12.86 15.74 7.12
C GLY A 37 13.34 14.52 6.32
N PHE A 38 12.70 14.20 5.20
CA PHE A 38 13.03 13.07 4.35
C PHE A 38 13.85 13.49 3.11
N PRO A 39 14.58 12.57 2.46
CA PRO A 39 15.19 12.83 1.15
C PRO A 39 14.16 13.27 0.12
N LEU A 40 14.55 14.13 -0.84
CA LEU A 40 13.62 14.72 -1.83
C LEU A 40 12.77 13.67 -2.56
N VAL A 41 13.37 12.54 -2.95
CA VAL A 41 12.66 11.44 -3.63
C VAL A 41 11.52 10.90 -2.76
N SER A 42 11.75 10.70 -1.46
CA SER A 42 10.73 10.25 -0.52
C SER A 42 9.66 11.31 -0.29
N GLN A 43 10.01 12.59 -0.29
CA GLN A 43 9.01 13.67 -0.20
C GLN A 43 8.05 13.65 -1.37
N VAL A 44 8.58 13.54 -2.60
CA VAL A 44 7.76 13.44 -3.81
C VAL A 44 6.90 12.18 -3.76
N LEU A 45 7.48 11.03 -3.36
CA LEU A 45 6.74 9.79 -3.20
C LEU A 45 5.55 9.97 -2.24
N PHE A 46 5.76 10.48 -1.03
CA PHE A 46 4.70 10.63 -0.04
C PHE A 46 3.58 11.58 -0.50
N GLN A 47 3.92 12.62 -1.27
CA GLN A 47 2.90 13.45 -1.91
C GLN A 47 2.14 12.71 -3.01
N LEU A 48 2.83 11.87 -3.79
CA LEU A 48 2.19 11.05 -4.83
C LEU A 48 1.27 9.97 -4.24
N LEU A 49 1.55 9.46 -3.03
CA LEU A 49 0.72 8.46 -2.34
C LEU A 49 -0.73 8.91 -2.16
N LEU A 50 -0.98 10.21 -1.98
CA LEU A 50 -2.33 10.80 -1.98
C LEU A 50 -3.15 10.49 -3.25
N VAL A 51 -2.48 10.19 -4.36
CA VAL A 51 -3.11 9.89 -5.64
C VAL A 51 -3.01 8.39 -5.96
N ILE A 52 -1.84 7.78 -5.78
CA ILE A 52 -1.60 6.41 -6.22
C ILE A 52 -2.18 5.35 -5.27
N ASP A 53 -2.33 5.65 -3.98
CA ASP A 53 -3.00 4.78 -3.02
C ASP A 53 -4.51 4.63 -3.30
N PRO A 54 -5.30 5.73 -3.42
CA PRO A 54 -6.71 5.59 -3.75
C PRO A 54 -6.89 5.00 -5.15
N LEU A 55 -5.97 5.24 -6.09
CA LEU A 55 -5.98 4.55 -7.38
C LEU A 55 -5.84 3.04 -7.21
N ALA A 56 -4.87 2.56 -6.43
CA ALA A 56 -4.69 1.14 -6.16
C ALA A 56 -5.94 0.53 -5.51
N ALA A 57 -6.53 1.22 -4.53
CA ALA A 57 -7.78 0.82 -3.88
C ALA A 57 -8.96 0.74 -4.87
N VAL A 58 -9.14 1.76 -5.72
CA VAL A 58 -10.21 1.80 -6.74
C VAL A 58 -10.04 0.70 -7.78
N LEU A 59 -8.81 0.48 -8.26
CA LEU A 59 -8.53 -0.60 -9.21
C LEU A 59 -8.81 -1.97 -8.59
N ALA A 60 -8.45 -2.18 -7.32
CA ALA A 60 -8.76 -3.42 -6.60
C ALA A 60 -10.27 -3.57 -6.40
N TRP A 61 -10.99 -2.51 -6.02
CA TRP A 61 -12.44 -2.50 -5.91
C TRP A 61 -13.12 -2.89 -7.22
N ARG A 62 -12.67 -2.30 -8.34
CA ARG A 62 -13.10 -2.62 -9.72
C ARG A 62 -12.58 -3.97 -10.24
N ARG A 63 -11.86 -4.74 -9.41
CA ARG A 63 -11.36 -6.07 -9.72
C ARG A 63 -10.38 -6.10 -10.90
N ILE A 64 -9.65 -5.00 -11.11
CA ILE A 64 -8.67 -4.89 -12.19
C ILE A 64 -7.42 -5.71 -11.85
N PRO A 65 -7.00 -6.69 -12.69
CA PRO A 65 -5.88 -7.58 -12.36
C PRO A 65 -4.51 -6.91 -12.20
N ALA A 66 -4.35 -5.66 -12.64
CA ALA A 66 -3.13 -4.89 -12.45
C ALA A 66 -2.98 -4.33 -11.02
N ALA A 67 -4.09 -4.16 -10.29
CA ALA A 67 -4.11 -3.54 -8.97
C ALA A 67 -3.13 -4.16 -7.96
N PRO A 68 -3.02 -5.51 -7.83
CA PRO A 68 -2.13 -6.10 -6.83
C PRO A 68 -0.64 -5.85 -7.09
N LEU A 69 -0.24 -5.75 -8.37
CA LEU A 69 1.16 -5.44 -8.72
C LEU A 69 1.48 -3.97 -8.53
N LEU A 70 0.54 -3.08 -8.85
CA LEU A 70 0.67 -1.66 -8.53
C LEU A 70 0.82 -1.47 -7.02
N GLY A 71 -0.06 -2.08 -6.22
CA GLY A 71 0.02 -2.00 -4.77
C GLY A 71 1.32 -2.58 -4.22
N ALA A 72 1.84 -3.68 -4.78
CA ALA A 72 3.14 -4.22 -4.39
C ALA A 72 4.30 -3.22 -4.65
N ALA A 73 4.28 -2.55 -5.81
CA ALA A 73 5.28 -1.53 -6.14
C ALA A 73 5.19 -0.31 -5.20
N ILE A 74 3.97 0.14 -4.91
CA ILE A 74 3.71 1.24 -3.97
C ILE A 74 4.23 0.88 -2.58
N MET A 75 3.79 -0.25 -2.02
CA MET A 75 4.19 -0.67 -0.67
C MET A 75 5.69 -0.88 -0.55
N LEU A 76 6.36 -1.39 -1.60
CA LEU A 76 7.81 -1.53 -1.58
C LEU A 76 8.51 -0.17 -1.48
N ALA A 77 8.09 0.80 -2.30
CA ALA A 77 8.66 2.14 -2.30
C ALA A 77 8.38 2.88 -0.99
N ASP A 78 7.13 2.82 -0.52
CA ASP A 78 6.68 3.51 0.69
C ASP A 78 7.35 2.93 1.95
N ALA A 79 7.35 1.60 2.09
CA ALA A 79 8.05 0.94 3.20
C ALA A 79 9.56 1.24 3.17
N ALA A 80 10.21 1.23 1.99
CA ALA A 80 11.62 1.56 1.88
C ALA A 80 11.92 3.00 2.31
N ALA A 81 11.10 3.96 1.88
CA ALA A 81 11.24 5.37 2.28
C ALA A 81 11.04 5.55 3.80
N ASN A 82 10.03 4.89 4.37
CA ASN A 82 9.75 4.90 5.80
C ASN A 82 10.88 4.27 6.62
N TRP A 83 11.39 3.10 6.21
CA TRP A 83 12.53 2.45 6.84
C TRP A 83 13.79 3.31 6.78
N GLN A 84 14.08 3.91 5.62
CA GLN A 84 15.23 4.80 5.46
C GLN A 84 15.15 6.00 6.41
N GLY A 85 14.02 6.70 6.45
CA GLY A 85 13.85 7.89 7.30
C GLY A 85 13.85 7.57 8.80
N ASN A 86 13.29 6.42 9.19
CA ASN A 86 13.21 6.02 10.59
C ASN A 86 14.43 5.23 11.08
N TRP A 87 15.37 4.86 10.20
CA TRP A 87 16.52 4.01 10.56
C TRP A 87 17.34 4.53 11.74
N PRO A 88 17.68 5.84 11.86
CA PRO A 88 18.39 6.34 13.03
C PRO A 88 17.61 6.13 14.33
N SER A 89 16.30 6.38 14.31
CA SER A 89 15.42 6.22 15.47
C SER A 89 15.27 4.75 15.87
N VAL A 90 15.12 3.84 14.90
CA VAL A 90 15.05 2.39 15.16
C VAL A 90 16.35 1.86 15.75
N ARG A 91 17.52 2.37 15.32
CA ARG A 91 18.80 2.01 15.92
C ARG A 91 18.96 2.54 17.35
N ALA A 92 18.39 3.70 17.65
CA ALA A 92 18.42 4.28 18.99
C ALA A 92 17.44 3.57 19.95
N ASP A 93 16.26 3.19 19.45
CA ASP A 93 15.23 2.47 20.20
C ASP A 93 14.52 1.42 19.31
N PRO A 94 14.97 0.15 19.37
CA PRO A 94 14.32 -0.95 18.65
C PRO A 94 12.87 -1.20 19.10
N GLY A 95 12.49 -0.75 20.30
CA GLY A 95 11.13 -0.86 20.84
C GLY A 95 10.08 -0.13 19.99
N LEU A 96 10.50 0.81 19.14
CA LEU A 96 9.64 1.46 18.14
C LEU A 96 8.93 0.45 17.21
N LEU A 97 9.55 -0.69 16.92
CA LEU A 97 8.98 -1.74 16.06
C LEU A 97 7.85 -2.54 16.74
N LEU A 98 7.70 -2.43 18.06
CA LEU A 98 6.64 -3.11 18.82
C LEU A 98 5.35 -2.29 18.91
N ARG A 99 5.41 -1.00 18.55
CA ARG A 99 4.24 -0.13 18.58
C ARG A 99 3.21 -0.63 17.57
N PRO A 100 1.90 -0.60 17.84
CA PRO A 100 0.88 -1.07 16.91
C PRO A 100 0.53 -0.03 15.83
N TYR A 101 1.45 0.88 15.51
CA TYR A 101 1.28 1.97 14.55
C TYR A 101 2.64 2.40 13.97
N GLY A 102 2.63 3.17 12.89
CA GLY A 102 3.85 3.65 12.24
C GLY A 102 4.62 2.52 11.53
N LEU A 103 5.94 2.47 11.73
CA LEU A 103 6.86 1.63 10.94
C LEU A 103 6.53 0.12 11.00
N SER A 104 6.01 -0.37 12.12
CA SER A 104 5.60 -1.77 12.27
C SER A 104 4.40 -2.13 11.38
N MET A 105 3.37 -1.29 11.39
CA MET A 105 2.12 -1.54 10.65
C MET A 105 2.32 -1.42 9.15
N ILE A 106 3.04 -0.38 8.69
CA ILE A 106 3.41 -0.27 7.28
C ILE A 106 4.26 -1.48 6.82
N THR A 107 5.15 -2.00 7.69
CA THR A 107 5.94 -3.20 7.37
C THR A 107 5.06 -4.45 7.27
N LEU A 108 4.17 -4.67 8.24
CA LEU A 108 3.26 -5.82 8.23
C LEU A 108 2.30 -5.78 7.04
N PHE A 109 1.72 -4.61 6.75
CA PHE A 109 0.86 -4.41 5.60
C PHE A 109 1.65 -4.57 4.29
N GLY A 110 2.87 -4.05 4.21
CA GLY A 110 3.74 -4.20 3.05
C GLY A 110 4.06 -5.66 2.76
N LEU A 111 4.46 -6.42 3.78
CA LEU A 111 4.67 -7.87 3.67
C LEU A 111 3.40 -8.59 3.21
N PHE A 112 2.25 -8.27 3.79
CA PHE A 112 0.97 -8.82 3.37
C PHE A 112 0.70 -8.54 1.88
N VAL A 113 0.85 -7.31 1.42
CA VAL A 113 0.63 -6.94 0.02
C VAL A 113 1.60 -7.67 -0.91
N LEU A 114 2.89 -7.71 -0.58
CA LEU A 114 3.91 -8.39 -1.38
C LEU A 114 3.65 -9.90 -1.51
N VAL A 115 3.36 -10.58 -0.40
CA VAL A 115 3.08 -12.02 -0.38
C VAL A 115 1.79 -12.35 -1.13
N THR A 116 0.77 -11.49 -1.04
CA THR A 116 -0.54 -11.76 -1.62
C THR A 116 -0.74 -11.22 -3.04
N ALA A 117 0.20 -10.42 -3.57
CA ALA A 117 0.07 -9.76 -4.87
C ALA A 117 -0.21 -10.75 -6.03
N LEU A 118 0.62 -11.80 -6.17
CA LEU A 118 0.46 -12.79 -7.23
C LEU A 118 -0.81 -13.67 -7.04
N PRO A 119 -1.09 -14.23 -5.85
CA PRO A 119 -2.34 -14.94 -5.59
C PRO A 119 -3.58 -14.10 -5.90
N LEU A 120 -3.62 -12.84 -5.45
CA LEU A 120 -4.75 -11.94 -5.67
C LEU A 120 -4.91 -11.65 -7.17
N ARG A 121 -3.82 -11.35 -7.88
CA ARG A 121 -3.86 -11.10 -9.33
C ARG A 121 -4.40 -12.30 -10.12
N ARG A 122 -3.95 -13.52 -9.81
CA ARG A 122 -4.44 -14.74 -10.46
C ARG A 122 -5.95 -14.92 -10.24
N SER A 123 -6.42 -14.69 -9.01
CA SER A 123 -7.84 -14.77 -8.65
C SER A 123 -8.70 -13.73 -9.38
N LEU A 124 -8.19 -12.51 -9.54
CA LEU A 124 -8.87 -11.46 -10.31
C LEU A 124 -8.94 -11.77 -11.81
N ARG A 125 -7.87 -12.33 -12.40
CA ARG A 125 -7.86 -12.77 -13.81
C ARG A 125 -8.88 -13.87 -14.07
N ALA A 126 -8.84 -14.93 -13.28
CA ALA A 126 -9.79 -16.03 -13.40
C ALA A 126 -11.25 -15.57 -13.28
N GLY A 127 -11.53 -14.60 -12.39
CA GLY A 127 -12.87 -14.02 -12.27
C GLY A 127 -13.30 -13.18 -13.47
N ARG A 128 -12.36 -12.56 -14.19
CA ARG A 128 -12.63 -11.80 -15.42
C ARG A 128 -12.90 -12.73 -16.60
N ASP A 129 -12.07 -13.76 -16.76
CA ASP A 129 -12.21 -14.74 -17.85
C ASP A 129 -13.54 -15.50 -17.75
N ALA A 130 -13.97 -15.84 -16.54
CA ALA A 130 -15.28 -16.45 -16.30
C ALA A 130 -16.48 -15.53 -16.60
N ALA A 131 -16.30 -14.20 -16.52
CA ALA A 131 -17.36 -13.23 -16.81
C ALA A 131 -17.44 -12.86 -18.30
N HIS A 132 -16.40 -13.16 -19.08
CA HIS A 132 -16.34 -12.90 -20.52
C HIS A 132 -15.74 -14.12 -21.25
N PRO A 133 -16.52 -15.21 -21.40
CA PRO A 133 -16.06 -16.37 -22.15
C PRO A 133 -15.75 -15.96 -23.59
N ALA A 134 -14.61 -16.42 -24.13
CA ALA A 134 -14.25 -16.17 -25.52
C ALA A 134 -15.32 -16.76 -26.46
N PRO A 135 -15.66 -16.09 -27.57
CA PRO A 135 -16.55 -16.67 -28.57
C PRO A 135 -15.91 -17.94 -29.14
N ALA A 136 -16.73 -18.99 -29.24
CA ALA A 136 -16.36 -20.31 -29.78
C ALA A 136 -16.08 -20.26 -31.29
#